data_AF-A0A3B9EK19-F1
#
_entry.id   AF-A0A3B9EK19-F1
#
_cell.length_a   1.000
_cell.length_b   1.000
_cell.length_c   1.000
_cell.angle_alpha   90.00
_cell.angle_beta   90.00
_cell.angle_gamma   90.00
#
_symmetry.space_group_name_H-M   'P 1'
#
loop_
_entity.id
_entity.type
_entity.pdbx_description
1 polymer ?
#
loop_
_entity_poly.entity_id
_entity_poly.type
_entity_poly.pdbx_seq_one_letter_code
_entity_poly.pdbx_strand_id
1 'polypeptide(L)'
;MSDTDNTLPPGGRRPGPWDPRPEEAAPAPARETPRYSARHETPQEDKGQHPVWAVVSTLLMAGFLWFLTGSWVVAGAVLFGLFVHEYGHVLAMNRVGMGPARIYIIPFLGGLAKGQREPKSEWHGVLVSLAGPAFGLLAMIPFVAVGLAL
;
A
#
# COMPACT_ATOMS: atom_id res chain seq x y z
N MET A 1 51.34 41.69 16.38
CA MET A 1 51.51 41.10 15.03
C MET A 1 50.79 39.77 15.00
N SER A 2 49.62 39.74 14.38
CA SER A 2 49.12 38.61 13.61
C SER A 2 47.91 39.12 12.83
N ASP A 3 48.20 39.61 11.64
CA ASP A 3 47.23 39.94 10.60
C ASP A 3 46.32 38.73 10.36
N THR A 4 45.02 38.88 10.63
CA THR A 4 44.01 37.94 10.12
C THR A 4 43.40 38.59 8.90
N ASP A 5 44.04 38.31 7.77
CA ASP A 5 43.64 38.77 6.45
C ASP A 5 42.19 38.41 6.15
N ASN A 6 41.46 39.45 5.83
CA ASN A 6 40.05 39.49 5.50
C ASN A 6 39.86 38.94 4.08
N THR A 7 39.88 37.61 3.91
CA THR A 7 39.68 36.94 2.62
C THR A 7 38.20 36.70 2.32
N LEU A 8 37.40 37.78 2.30
CA LEU A 8 36.05 37.75 1.74
C LEU A 8 36.11 38.14 0.26
N PRO A 9 35.59 37.33 -0.69
CA PRO A 9 35.46 37.75 -2.08
C PRO A 9 34.51 38.96 -2.20
N PRO A 10 34.75 39.90 -3.13
CA PRO A 10 33.95 41.12 -3.26
C PRO A 10 32.51 40.75 -3.63
N GLY A 11 31.59 40.95 -2.68
CA GLY A 11 30.15 40.69 -2.82
C GLY A 11 29.57 39.52 -2.01
N GLY A 12 30.39 38.78 -1.25
CA GLY A 12 29.91 37.63 -0.47
C GLY A 12 29.28 38.01 0.88
N ARG A 13 28.04 37.58 1.15
CA ARG A 13 27.44 37.66 2.50
C ARG A 13 28.17 36.72 3.46
N ARG A 14 28.33 37.13 4.73
CA ARG A 14 28.83 36.23 5.79
C ARG A 14 27.86 35.04 5.95
N PRO A 15 28.34 33.79 5.97
CA PRO A 15 27.49 32.62 6.19
C PRO A 15 26.81 32.70 7.56
N GLY A 16 25.50 32.51 7.59
CA GLY A 16 24.70 32.47 8.81
C GLY A 16 24.77 31.10 9.50
N PRO A 17 24.26 30.98 10.74
CA PRO A 17 24.29 29.72 11.50
C PRO A 17 23.57 28.55 10.82
N TRP A 18 22.70 28.85 9.86
CA TRP A 18 21.88 27.91 9.11
C TRP A 18 22.35 27.70 7.66
N ASP A 19 23.45 28.34 7.25
CA ASP A 19 24.03 28.06 5.93
C ASP A 19 24.74 26.70 5.93
N PRO A 20 24.60 25.90 4.86
CA PRO A 20 25.28 24.63 4.76
C PRO A 20 26.78 24.85 4.85
N ARG A 21 27.44 24.08 5.72
CA ARG A 21 28.88 24.21 5.89
C ARG A 21 29.57 23.79 4.58
N PRO A 22 30.75 24.35 4.25
CA PRO A 22 31.49 23.95 3.05
C PRO A 22 31.75 22.44 2.96
N GLU A 23 31.81 21.76 4.12
CA GLU A 23 31.92 20.30 4.24
C GLU A 23 30.63 19.54 3.86
N GLU A 24 29.45 20.16 4.01
CA GLU A 24 28.16 19.66 3.50
C GLU A 24 27.94 19.99 2.03
N ALA A 25 28.60 21.05 1.53
CA ALA A 25 28.58 21.47 0.13
C ALA A 25 29.63 20.74 -0.74
N ALA A 26 30.60 20.06 -0.12
CA ALA A 26 31.38 19.04 -0.80
C ALA A 26 30.40 18.00 -1.35
N PRO A 27 30.53 17.53 -2.61
CA PRO A 27 29.63 16.55 -3.16
C PRO A 27 29.65 15.34 -2.24
N ALA A 28 28.57 15.18 -1.46
CA ALA A 28 28.36 14.00 -0.64
C ALA A 28 28.64 12.80 -1.56
N PRO A 29 29.45 11.81 -1.14
CA PRO A 29 29.66 10.60 -1.95
C PRO A 29 28.27 10.16 -2.34
N ALA A 30 27.99 10.21 -3.66
CA ALA A 30 26.66 10.24 -4.24
C ALA A 30 25.79 9.39 -3.34
N ARG A 31 24.90 10.02 -2.54
CA ARG A 31 24.06 9.26 -1.62
C ARG A 31 23.48 8.21 -2.52
N GLU A 32 23.87 6.97 -2.30
CA GLU A 32 23.24 5.87 -2.97
C GLU A 32 21.82 6.00 -2.45
N THR A 33 20.97 6.70 -3.21
CA THR A 33 19.57 6.33 -3.30
C THR A 33 19.67 4.82 -3.27
N PRO A 34 19.06 4.11 -2.30
CA PRO A 34 18.97 2.69 -2.42
C PRO A 34 18.30 2.51 -3.78
N ARG A 35 19.12 2.25 -4.80
CA ARG A 35 18.73 1.66 -6.04
C ARG A 35 18.24 0.38 -5.48
N TYR A 36 16.94 0.34 -5.20
CA TYR A 36 16.19 -0.87 -4.97
C TYR A 36 16.70 -1.76 -6.07
N SER A 37 17.65 -2.61 -5.69
CA SER A 37 18.55 -3.20 -6.66
C SER A 37 17.59 -4.02 -7.46
N ALA A 38 17.49 -3.69 -8.74
CA ALA A 38 16.82 -4.49 -9.71
C ALA A 38 17.62 -5.80 -9.77
N ARG A 39 17.47 -6.61 -8.74
CA ARG A 39 17.61 -8.03 -8.83
C ARG A 39 16.52 -8.38 -9.82
N HIS A 40 16.93 -8.54 -11.07
CA HIS A 40 16.16 -9.21 -12.08
C HIS A 40 15.99 -10.67 -11.63
N GLU A 41 15.21 -10.88 -10.57
CA GLU A 41 14.46 -12.11 -10.43
C GLU A 41 13.46 -12.02 -11.58
N THR A 42 13.58 -12.95 -12.54
CA THR A 42 12.58 -13.15 -13.59
C THR A 42 11.19 -12.96 -12.95
N PRO A 43 10.30 -12.09 -13.46
CA PRO A 43 9.00 -11.85 -12.83
C PRO A 43 8.34 -13.20 -12.57
N GLN A 44 8.33 -13.64 -11.31
CA GLN A 44 7.72 -14.90 -10.95
C GLN A 44 6.23 -14.66 -11.11
N GLU A 45 5.69 -15.10 -12.24
CA GLU A 45 4.30 -14.92 -12.57
C GLU A 45 3.46 -15.55 -11.45
N ASP A 46 2.79 -14.71 -10.69
CA ASP A 46 1.96 -15.17 -9.60
C ASP A 46 0.73 -15.84 -10.20
N LYS A 47 0.63 -17.15 -9.96
CA LYS A 47 -0.46 -18.00 -10.45
C LYS A 47 -1.75 -17.80 -9.66
N GLY A 48 -1.72 -17.04 -8.57
CA GLY A 48 -2.86 -16.87 -7.68
C GLY A 48 -2.93 -17.93 -6.60
N GLN A 49 -3.83 -17.72 -5.64
CA GLN A 49 -4.14 -18.73 -4.64
C GLN A 49 -4.78 -19.95 -5.32
N HIS A 50 -4.32 -21.15 -4.95
CA HIS A 50 -4.92 -22.40 -5.42
C HIS A 50 -6.41 -22.45 -5.02
N PRO A 51 -7.33 -22.84 -5.91
CA PRO A 51 -8.77 -22.73 -5.67
C PRO A 51 -9.23 -23.51 -4.45
N VAL A 52 -8.69 -24.71 -4.22
CA VAL A 52 -9.01 -25.50 -3.01
C VAL A 52 -8.63 -24.74 -1.74
N TRP A 53 -7.46 -24.10 -1.73
CA TRP A 53 -7.02 -23.33 -0.57
C TRP A 53 -7.85 -22.05 -0.40
N ALA A 54 -8.23 -21.39 -1.48
CA ALA A 54 -9.12 -20.23 -1.42
C ALA A 54 -10.49 -20.60 -0.81
N VAL A 55 -11.07 -21.73 -1.22
CA VAL A 55 -12.34 -22.23 -0.67
C VAL A 55 -12.17 -22.59 0.81
N VAL A 56 -11.13 -23.36 1.17
CA VAL A 56 -10.86 -23.73 2.57
C VAL A 56 -10.66 -22.49 3.44
N SER A 57 -9.83 -21.54 3.02
CA SER A 57 -9.60 -20.28 3.74
C SER A 57 -10.88 -19.47 3.92
N THR A 58 -11.72 -19.40 2.89
CA THR A 58 -13.00 -18.67 2.94
C THR A 58 -13.99 -19.34 3.90
N LEU A 59 -14.07 -20.67 3.90
CA LEU A 59 -14.93 -21.42 4.83
C LEU A 59 -14.45 -21.28 6.28
N LEU A 60 -13.14 -21.35 6.52
CA LEU A 60 -12.56 -21.10 7.85
C LEU A 60 -12.84 -19.68 8.33
N MET A 61 -12.71 -18.68 7.45
CA MET A 61 -13.06 -17.30 7.75
C MET A 61 -14.55 -17.15 8.07
N ALA A 62 -15.44 -17.77 7.29
CA ALA A 62 -16.87 -17.76 7.53
C ALA A 62 -17.24 -18.34 8.89
N GLY A 63 -16.68 -19.51 9.22
CA GLY A 63 -16.88 -20.16 10.51
C GLY A 63 -16.35 -19.32 11.67
N PHE A 64 -15.20 -18.67 11.51
CA PHE A 64 -14.63 -17.78 12.52
C PHE A 64 -15.49 -16.54 12.76
N LEU A 65 -15.94 -15.87 11.69
CA LEU A 65 -16.82 -14.71 11.79
C LEU A 65 -18.16 -15.07 12.42
N TRP A 66 -18.72 -16.23 12.07
CA TRP A 66 -19.92 -16.74 12.72
C TRP A 66 -19.67 -17.05 14.20
N PHE A 67 -18.55 -17.69 14.54
CA PHE A 67 -18.19 -17.99 15.94
C PHE A 67 -18.07 -16.71 16.79
N LEU A 68 -17.53 -15.62 16.24
CA LEU A 68 -17.42 -14.34 16.95
C LEU A 68 -18.74 -13.58 17.08
N THR A 69 -19.62 -13.69 16.08
CA THR A 69 -20.82 -12.82 15.98
C THR A 69 -22.13 -13.53 16.32
N GLY A 70 -22.16 -14.86 16.28
CA GLY A 70 -23.37 -15.68 16.39
C GLY A 70 -24.37 -15.50 15.26
N SER A 71 -24.05 -14.70 14.22
CA SER A 71 -25.01 -14.28 13.19
C SER A 71 -24.49 -14.56 11.78
N TRP A 72 -25.25 -15.37 11.05
CA TRP A 72 -24.99 -15.64 9.63
C TRP A 72 -25.11 -14.39 8.75
N VAL A 73 -25.99 -13.45 9.13
CA VAL A 73 -26.17 -12.19 8.40
C VAL A 73 -24.94 -11.32 8.54
N VAL A 74 -24.43 -11.16 9.77
CA VAL A 74 -23.23 -10.34 10.03
C VAL A 74 -22.00 -10.98 9.41
N ALA A 75 -21.81 -12.30 9.58
CA ALA A 75 -20.69 -13.01 8.96
C ALA A 75 -20.70 -12.90 7.43
N GLY A 76 -21.87 -13.06 6.81
CA GLY A 76 -22.05 -12.89 5.36
C GLY A 76 -21.78 -11.46 4.89
N ALA A 77 -22.27 -10.46 5.61
CA ALA A 77 -22.05 -9.04 5.30
C ALA A 77 -20.56 -8.67 5.36
N VAL A 78 -19.86 -9.12 6.40
CA VAL A 78 -18.41 -8.88 6.57
C VAL A 78 -17.62 -9.59 5.47
N LEU A 79 -17.91 -10.85 5.17
CA LEU A 79 -17.25 -11.57 4.08
C LEU A 79 -17.47 -10.89 2.72
N PHE A 80 -18.71 -10.52 2.44
CA PHE A 80 -19.04 -9.81 1.21
C PHE A 80 -18.29 -8.48 1.12
N GLY A 81 -18.32 -7.69 2.19
CA GLY A 81 -17.58 -6.44 2.29
C GLY A 81 -16.08 -6.62 2.09
N LEU A 82 -15.50 -7.67 2.68
CA LEU A 82 -14.09 -8.03 2.50
C LEU A 82 -13.77 -8.34 1.04
N PHE A 83 -14.55 -9.17 0.36
CA PHE A 83 -14.32 -9.47 -1.05
C PHE A 83 -14.42 -8.23 -1.94
N VAL A 84 -15.41 -7.37 -1.71
CA VAL A 84 -15.57 -6.12 -2.46
C VAL A 84 -14.43 -5.14 -2.17
N HIS A 85 -13.97 -5.06 -0.92
CA HIS A 85 -12.80 -4.29 -0.52
C HIS A 85 -11.54 -4.73 -1.28
N GLU A 86 -11.21 -6.02 -1.25
CA GLU A 86 -10.05 -6.55 -1.97
C GLU A 86 -10.18 -6.38 -3.48
N TYR A 87 -11.39 -6.54 -4.01
CA TYR A 87 -11.64 -6.30 -5.43
C TYR A 87 -11.41 -4.84 -5.82
N GLY A 88 -11.73 -3.88 -4.94
CA GLY A 88 -11.40 -2.47 -5.11
C GLY A 88 -9.90 -2.24 -5.30
N HIS A 89 -9.07 -2.87 -4.47
CA HIS A 89 -7.61 -2.84 -4.62
C HIS A 89 -7.16 -3.46 -5.95
N VAL A 90 -7.66 -4.66 -6.30
CA VAL A 90 -7.32 -5.34 -7.58
C VAL A 90 -7.67 -4.48 -8.78
N LEU A 91 -8.86 -3.88 -8.77
CA LEU A 91 -9.33 -3.02 -9.85
C LEU A 91 -8.44 -1.79 -10.01
N ALA A 92 -8.08 -1.14 -8.90
CA ALA A 92 -7.18 0.01 -8.94
C ALA A 92 -5.77 -0.38 -9.41
N MET A 93 -5.20 -1.49 -8.89
CA MET A 93 -3.91 -2.01 -9.32
C MET A 93 -3.87 -2.32 -10.81
N ASN A 94 -4.90 -2.98 -11.34
CA ASN A 94 -4.98 -3.29 -12.77
C ASN A 94 -5.09 -2.02 -13.62
N ARG A 95 -5.84 -1.00 -13.16
CA ARG A 95 -6.00 0.27 -13.88
C ARG A 95 -4.71 1.09 -13.96
N VAL A 96 -3.90 1.10 -12.91
CA VAL A 96 -2.65 1.87 -12.87
C VAL A 96 -1.43 1.07 -13.38
N GLY A 97 -1.67 -0.13 -13.94
CA GLY A 97 -0.63 -0.93 -14.60
C GLY A 97 0.19 -1.82 -13.66
N MET A 98 -0.27 -2.04 -12.43
CA MET A 98 0.31 -3.00 -11.47
C MET A 98 -0.17 -4.45 -11.68
N GLY A 99 -1.10 -4.65 -12.63
CA GLY A 99 -1.72 -5.96 -12.90
C GLY A 99 -0.78 -7.00 -13.51
N PRO A 100 -1.23 -8.26 -13.69
CA PRO A 100 -2.51 -8.79 -13.23
C PRO A 100 -2.58 -8.98 -11.71
N ALA A 101 -3.40 -8.19 -11.03
CA ALA A 101 -3.57 -8.27 -9.59
C ALA A 101 -4.54 -9.40 -9.20
N ARG A 102 -4.28 -10.06 -8.08
CA ARG A 102 -5.04 -11.23 -7.59
C ARG A 102 -5.37 -11.07 -6.11
N ILE A 103 -6.45 -11.72 -5.68
CA ILE A 103 -6.91 -11.75 -4.29
C ILE A 103 -6.45 -13.07 -3.64
N TYR A 104 -5.99 -12.98 -2.39
CA TYR A 104 -5.65 -14.09 -1.52
C TYR A 104 -6.45 -13.95 -0.24
N ILE A 105 -7.05 -15.04 0.23
CA ILE A 105 -7.74 -15.07 1.52
C ILE A 105 -6.84 -15.79 2.51
N ILE A 106 -6.41 -15.02 3.52
CA ILE A 106 -5.64 -15.52 4.66
C ILE A 106 -6.66 -15.83 5.76
N PRO A 107 -6.83 -17.10 6.15
CA PRO A 107 -7.83 -17.47 7.14
C PRO A 107 -7.57 -16.71 8.45
N PHE A 108 -8.65 -16.27 9.10
CA PHE A 108 -8.66 -15.52 10.36
C PHE A 108 -8.08 -14.09 10.33
N LEU A 109 -7.29 -13.73 9.30
CA LEU A 109 -6.72 -12.38 9.15
C LEU A 109 -7.55 -11.51 8.22
N GLY A 110 -7.83 -11.98 6.99
CA GLY A 110 -8.56 -11.19 6.00
C GLY A 110 -8.20 -11.53 4.56
N GLY A 111 -8.33 -10.54 3.70
CA GLY A 111 -7.93 -10.58 2.31
C GLY A 111 -6.58 -9.91 2.10
N LEU A 112 -5.95 -10.26 0.99
CA LEU A 112 -4.75 -9.61 0.47
C LEU A 112 -4.89 -9.49 -1.04
N ALA A 113 -4.88 -8.26 -1.53
CA ALA A 113 -4.75 -7.98 -2.94
C ALA A 113 -3.27 -7.76 -3.31
N LYS A 114 -2.75 -8.53 -4.27
CA LYS A 114 -1.34 -8.48 -4.69
C LYS A 114 -1.22 -8.23 -6.19
N GLY A 115 -0.44 -7.20 -6.55
CA GLY A 115 -0.04 -6.90 -7.93
C GLY A 115 1.19 -7.70 -8.39
N GLN A 116 1.42 -7.75 -9.70
CA GLN A 116 2.66 -8.36 -10.27
C GLN A 116 3.80 -7.36 -10.43
N ARG A 117 3.49 -6.06 -10.32
CA ARG A 117 4.42 -4.97 -10.62
C ARG A 117 4.30 -3.91 -9.55
N GLU A 118 5.43 -3.27 -9.28
CA GLU A 118 5.51 -2.16 -8.32
C GLU A 118 4.76 -0.90 -8.81
N PRO A 119 4.29 -0.06 -7.87
CA PRO A 119 3.72 1.24 -8.21
C PRO A 119 4.74 2.10 -8.96
N LYS A 120 4.32 2.71 -10.08
CA LYS A 120 5.18 3.65 -10.83
C LYS A 120 5.36 5.00 -10.14
N SER A 121 4.53 5.31 -9.13
CA SER A 121 4.57 6.54 -8.36
C SER A 121 3.83 6.38 -7.04
N GLU A 122 4.16 7.23 -6.06
CA GLU A 122 3.47 7.29 -4.76
C GLU A 122 1.96 7.54 -4.90
N TRP A 123 1.56 8.35 -5.89
CA TRP A 123 0.15 8.62 -6.17
C TRP A 123 -0.62 7.36 -6.55
N HIS A 124 0.00 6.41 -7.27
CA HIS A 124 -0.64 5.13 -7.54
C HIS A 124 -0.82 4.31 -6.27
N GLY A 125 0.16 4.36 -5.36
CA GLY A 125 0.04 3.74 -4.03
C GLY A 125 -1.14 4.28 -3.23
N VAL A 126 -1.31 5.60 -3.21
CA VAL A 126 -2.45 6.27 -2.54
C VAL A 126 -3.79 5.90 -3.18
N LEU A 127 -3.87 5.90 -4.52
CA LEU A 127 -5.10 5.51 -5.22
C LEU A 127 -5.49 4.07 -4.93
N VAL A 128 -4.51 3.16 -4.93
CA VAL A 128 -4.76 1.75 -4.58
C VAL A 128 -5.15 1.60 -3.13
N SER A 129 -4.46 2.25 -2.18
CA SER A 129 -4.76 2.12 -0.75
C SER A 129 -6.15 2.65 -0.38
N LEU A 130 -6.63 3.69 -1.08
CA LEU A 130 -7.96 4.24 -0.86
C LEU A 130 -9.06 3.44 -1.56
N ALA A 131 -8.75 2.76 -2.66
CA ALA A 131 -9.74 2.03 -3.43
C ALA A 131 -10.45 0.95 -2.59
N GLY A 132 -9.71 0.10 -1.87
CA GLY A 132 -10.30 -0.96 -1.05
C GLY A 132 -11.30 -0.42 -0.02
N PRO A 133 -10.91 0.54 0.85
CA PRO A 133 -11.83 1.20 1.78
C PRO A 133 -13.04 1.84 1.10
N ALA A 134 -12.86 2.54 -0.01
CA ALA A 134 -13.96 3.18 -0.73
C ALA A 134 -14.99 2.15 -1.24
N PHE A 135 -14.53 1.07 -1.89
CA PHE A 135 -15.40 -0.01 -2.36
C PHE A 135 -16.03 -0.79 -1.19
N GLY A 136 -15.28 -1.00 -0.11
CA GLY A 136 -15.80 -1.65 1.11
C GLY A 136 -16.92 -0.84 1.77
N LEU A 137 -16.80 0.48 1.85
CA LEU A 137 -17.87 1.35 2.35
C LEU A 137 -19.13 1.28 1.47
N LEU A 138 -18.97 1.26 0.14
CA LEU A 138 -20.08 1.08 -0.78
C LEU A 138 -20.75 -0.29 -0.60
N ALA A 139 -19.97 -1.34 -0.30
CA ALA A 139 -20.49 -2.70 -0.08
C ALA A 139 -21.39 -2.80 1.15
N MET A 140 -21.27 -1.89 2.13
CA MET A 140 -22.08 -1.90 3.35
C MET A 140 -23.49 -1.34 3.15
N ILE A 141 -23.71 -0.51 2.13
CA ILE A 141 -24.99 0.18 1.88
C ILE A 141 -26.21 -0.75 1.95
N PRO A 142 -26.27 -1.88 1.22
CA PRO A 142 -27.45 -2.75 1.27
C PRO A 142 -27.69 -3.36 2.67
N PHE A 143 -26.64 -3.69 3.41
CA PHE A 143 -26.77 -4.29 4.73
C PHE A 143 -27.22 -3.28 5.79
N VAL A 144 -26.70 -2.05 5.71
CA VAL A 144 -27.16 -0.95 6.56
C VAL A 144 -28.62 -0.60 6.23
N ALA A 145 -28.99 -0.53 4.96
CA ALA A 145 -30.36 -0.26 4.55
C ALA A 145 -31.34 -1.32 5.07
N VAL A 146 -30.98 -2.61 4.97
CA VAL A 146 -31.78 -3.71 5.54
C VAL A 146 -31.83 -3.61 7.07
N GLY A 147 -30.71 -3.34 7.73
CA GLY A 147 -30.65 -3.21 9.19
C GLY A 147 -31.46 -2.03 9.75
N LEU A 148 -31.61 -0.94 8.98
CA LEU A 148 -32.47 0.19 9.34
C LEU A 148 -33.96 -0.05 9.06
N ALA A 149 -34.29 -1.02 8.20
CA ALA A 149 -35.66 -1.33 7.79
C ALA A 149 -36.32 -2.44 8.65
N LEU A 150 -35.56 -3.07 9.54
CA LEU A 150 -36.00 -4.12 10.48
C LEU A 150 -36.11 -3.58 11.90
#